data_AF-A0A7C6WMA9-F1
#
_entry.id   AF-A0A7C6WMA9-F1
#
_cell.length_a   1.000
_cell.length_b   1.000
_cell.length_c   1.000
_cell.angle_alpha   90.00
_cell.angle_beta   90.00
_cell.angle_gamma   90.00
#
_symmetry.space_group_name_H-M   'P 1'
#
loop_
_entity.id
_entity.type
_entity.pdbx_description
1 polymer ?
#
loop_
_entity_poly.entity_id
_entity_poly.type
_entity_poly.pdbx_seq_one_letter_code
_entity_poly.pdbx_strand_id
1 'polypeptide(L)'
;MSKKNTKKQLPDNETERNKLLMSAMRYRLLFLGAIVLASMVLITGRLYQVQIINQSVYRDKLSRYNVATINELPLRGEIIDRNGLVLSTNEELMDFIYIPPVGETVRSKWAKAQQFVELFEVDHSVMTSRDRKDAFIHYFSDLAKDLVTDEEYQQYRANELSDTDLYNLQLDRINDGHLARVRDQQYQVYMIYQKMHIVPGLIKDIKSDVTATEAAILIENSTSLTG
;
A
#
# COMPACT_ATOMS: atom_id res chain seq x y z
N MET A 1 16.55 60.11 52.94
CA MET A 1 15.12 60.22 52.57
C MET A 1 14.52 58.82 52.47
N SER A 2 13.58 58.51 53.36
CA SER A 2 12.94 57.20 53.51
C SER A 2 11.90 56.96 52.42
N LYS A 3 12.07 55.91 51.59
CA LYS A 3 10.99 55.39 50.74
C LYS A 3 10.23 54.33 51.52
N LYS A 4 9.03 54.70 52.01
CA LYS A 4 8.06 53.77 52.62
C LYS A 4 7.67 52.72 51.59
N ASN A 5 7.95 51.46 51.91
CA ASN A 5 7.51 50.28 51.18
C ASN A 5 6.11 49.92 51.69
N THR A 6 5.06 50.32 50.96
CA THR A 6 3.66 50.00 51.30
C THR A 6 3.38 48.55 50.92
N LYS A 7 3.78 47.59 51.78
CA LYS A 7 3.30 46.21 51.67
C LYS A 7 1.81 46.19 52.03
N LYS A 8 0.96 45.95 51.03
CA LYS A 8 -0.46 45.64 51.21
C LYS A 8 -0.56 44.40 52.11
N GLN A 9 -0.95 44.59 53.36
CA GLN A 9 -1.14 43.50 54.33
C GLN A 9 -2.35 42.64 53.91
N LEU A 10 -2.21 41.32 53.96
CA LEU A 10 -3.34 40.40 53.80
C LEU A 10 -4.21 40.45 55.07
N PRO A 11 -5.55 40.38 54.96
CA PRO A 11 -6.45 40.48 56.10
C PRO A 11 -6.39 39.24 57.01
N ASP A 12 -6.45 39.46 58.32
CA ASP A 12 -6.24 38.51 59.43
C ASP A 12 -7.48 37.66 59.79
N ASN A 13 -8.51 37.65 58.94
CA ASN A 13 -9.75 36.89 59.15
C ASN A 13 -9.80 35.71 58.15
N GLU A 14 -9.81 34.47 58.65
CA GLU A 14 -9.81 33.23 57.84
C GLU A 14 -10.95 33.21 56.80
N THR A 15 -12.11 33.78 57.15
CA THR A 15 -13.29 33.87 56.29
C THR A 15 -13.07 34.76 55.07
N GLU A 16 -12.37 35.89 55.25
CA GLU A 16 -12.06 36.84 54.18
C GLU A 16 -10.90 36.35 53.32
N ARG A 17 -9.89 35.68 53.90
CA ARG A 17 -8.86 34.95 53.14
C ARG A 17 -9.45 33.86 52.25
N ASN A 18 -10.36 33.04 52.79
CA ASN A 18 -11.00 31.96 52.03
C ASN A 18 -11.90 32.50 50.90
N LYS A 19 -12.62 33.61 51.12
CA LYS A 19 -13.37 34.30 50.05
C LYS A 19 -12.46 34.85 48.95
N LEU A 20 -11.32 35.46 49.31
CA LEU A 20 -10.33 35.99 48.35
C LEU A 20 -9.63 34.87 47.56
N LEU A 21 -9.33 33.74 48.21
CA LEU A 21 -8.77 32.56 47.56
C LEU A 21 -9.79 31.88 46.64
N MET A 22 -11.07 31.78 47.06
CA MET A 22 -12.15 31.26 46.21
C MET A 22 -12.44 32.17 45.02
N SER A 23 -12.44 33.50 45.19
CA SER A 23 -12.62 34.42 44.06
C SER A 23 -11.44 34.39 43.09
N ALA A 24 -10.21 34.29 43.61
CA ALA A 24 -9.02 34.09 42.79
C ALA A 24 -9.03 32.74 42.04
N MET A 25 -9.49 31.65 42.67
CA MET A 25 -9.67 30.36 41.99
C MET A 25 -10.75 30.42 40.91
N ARG A 26 -11.91 31.03 41.19
CA ARG A 26 -12.98 31.22 40.19
C ARG A 26 -12.50 32.02 38.98
N TYR A 27 -11.73 33.09 39.22
CA TYR A 27 -11.16 33.90 38.15
C TYR A 27 -10.12 33.14 37.32
N ARG A 28 -9.24 32.35 37.96
CA ARG A 28 -8.29 31.45 37.26
C ARG A 28 -9.01 30.39 36.44
N LEU A 29 -10.09 29.81 36.96
CA LEU A 29 -10.89 28.79 36.27
C LEU A 29 -11.62 29.38 35.06
N LEU A 30 -12.20 30.58 35.21
CA LEU A 30 -12.84 31.31 34.11
C LEU A 30 -11.82 31.73 33.05
N PHE A 31 -10.63 32.18 33.46
CA PHE A 31 -9.54 32.52 32.56
C PHE A 31 -9.06 31.30 31.77
N LEU A 32 -8.87 30.15 32.45
CA LEU A 32 -8.53 28.90 31.79
C LEU A 32 -9.64 28.44 30.83
N GLY A 33 -10.90 28.52 31.24
CA GLY A 33 -12.05 28.19 30.40
C GLY A 33 -12.15 29.08 29.16
N ALA A 34 -11.85 30.37 29.30
CA ALA A 34 -11.80 31.30 28.18
C ALA A 34 -10.68 30.95 27.18
N ILE A 35 -9.50 30.55 27.68
CA ILE A 35 -8.40 30.07 26.83
C ILE A 35 -8.79 28.80 26.06
N VAL A 36 -9.44 27.84 26.73
CA VAL A 36 -9.90 26.59 26.11
C VAL A 36 -10.97 26.87 25.05
N LEU A 37 -11.92 27.76 25.32
CA LEU A 37 -12.92 28.15 24.32
C LEU A 37 -12.28 28.88 23.13
N ALA A 38 -11.33 29.79 23.39
CA ALA A 38 -10.62 30.49 22.33
C ALA A 38 -9.80 29.52 21.45
N SER A 39 -9.13 28.52 22.03
CA SER A 39 -8.41 27.51 21.27
C SER A 39 -9.37 26.63 20.45
N MET A 40 -10.51 26.25 21.01
CA MET A 40 -11.53 25.46 20.31
C MET A 40 -12.09 26.20 19.09
N VAL A 41 -12.35 27.50 19.22
CA VAL A 41 -12.81 28.35 18.11
C VAL A 41 -11.73 28.47 17.03
N LEU A 42 -10.46 28.67 17.42
CA LEU A 42 -9.35 28.74 16.47
C LEU A 42 -9.19 27.44 15.67
N ILE A 43 -9.25 26.28 16.34
CA ILE A 43 -9.15 24.97 15.70
C ILE A 43 -10.32 24.76 14.74
N THR A 44 -11.54 25.05 15.19
CA THR A 44 -12.76 24.85 14.37
C THR A 44 -12.76 25.78 13.15
N GLY A 45 -12.36 27.05 13.31
CA GLY A 45 -12.23 28.00 12.20
C GLY A 45 -11.19 27.55 11.16
N ARG A 46 -10.05 27.01 11.62
CA ARG A 46 -9.05 26.41 10.72
C ARG A 46 -9.59 25.21 9.98
N LEU A 47 -10.35 24.35 10.65
CA LEU A 47 -10.94 23.18 10.03
C LEU A 47 -11.95 23.56 8.95
N TYR A 48 -12.82 24.54 9.22
CA TYR A 48 -13.76 25.10 8.25
C TYR A 48 -13.04 25.69 7.02
N GLN A 49 -11.96 26.44 7.24
CA GLN A 49 -11.17 27.01 6.15
C GLN A 49 -10.56 25.92 5.26
N VAL A 50 -10.01 24.85 5.85
CA VAL A 50 -9.40 23.75 5.08
C VAL A 50 -10.46 22.93 4.33
N GLN A 51 -11.57 22.60 5.00
CA GLN A 51 -12.59 21.69 4.46
C GLN A 51 -13.53 22.35 3.45
N ILE A 52 -13.96 23.60 3.68
CA ILE A 52 -14.96 24.28 2.85
C ILE A 52 -14.32 25.29 1.90
N ILE A 53 -13.51 26.23 2.42
CA ILE A 53 -12.95 27.31 1.59
C ILE A 53 -11.90 26.76 0.63
N ASN A 54 -10.99 25.92 1.13
CA ASN A 54 -9.88 25.37 0.34
C ASN A 54 -10.21 23.99 -0.26
N GLN A 55 -11.48 23.57 -0.26
CA GLN A 55 -11.88 22.25 -0.70
C GLN A 55 -11.38 21.95 -2.12
N SER A 56 -11.58 22.88 -3.05
CA SER A 56 -11.16 22.73 -4.46
C SER A 56 -9.66 22.57 -4.59
N VAL A 57 -8.88 23.42 -3.92
CA VAL A 57 -7.41 23.39 -3.95
C VAL A 57 -6.87 22.07 -3.41
N TYR A 58 -7.42 21.56 -2.31
CA TYR A 58 -6.99 20.27 -1.75
C TYR A 58 -7.47 19.08 -2.58
N ARG A 59 -8.66 19.16 -3.18
CA ARG A 59 -9.12 18.16 -4.15
C ARG A 59 -8.24 18.11 -5.39
N ASP A 60 -7.79 19.26 -5.91
CA ASP A 60 -6.88 19.33 -7.06
C ASP A 60 -5.46 18.90 -6.71
N LYS A 61 -5.01 19.14 -5.48
CA LYS A 61 -3.73 18.60 -4.98
C LYS A 61 -3.82 17.09 -4.84
N LEU A 62 -4.93 16.56 -4.34
CA LEU A 62 -5.16 15.12 -4.22
C LEU A 62 -5.25 14.45 -5.59
N SER A 63 -5.97 15.05 -6.54
CA SER A 63 -6.05 14.51 -7.90
C SER A 63 -4.67 14.48 -8.55
N ARG A 64 -3.89 15.56 -8.46
CA ARG A 64 -2.51 15.61 -8.96
C ARG A 64 -1.58 14.63 -8.25
N TYR A 65 -1.75 14.41 -6.95
CA TYR A 65 -0.98 13.42 -6.21
C TYR A 65 -1.29 11.98 -6.67
N ASN A 66 -2.52 11.75 -7.14
CA ASN A 66 -2.94 10.47 -7.70
C ASN A 66 -2.63 10.32 -9.21
N VAL A 67 -2.02 11.32 -9.85
CA VAL A 67 -1.56 11.19 -11.25
C VAL A 67 -0.16 10.61 -11.25
N ALA A 68 -0.05 9.35 -11.68
CA ALA A 68 1.24 8.78 -12.06
C ALA A 68 1.70 9.42 -13.38
N THR A 69 2.86 10.05 -13.39
CA THR A 69 3.48 10.51 -14.64
C THR A 69 4.15 9.32 -15.31
N ILE A 70 3.65 8.91 -16.46
CA ILE A 70 4.24 7.86 -17.29
C ILE A 70 5.14 8.54 -18.30
N ASN A 71 6.44 8.27 -18.24
CA ASN A 71 7.38 8.75 -19.25
C ASN A 71 7.41 7.73 -20.39
N GLU A 72 6.79 8.06 -21.52
CA GLU A 72 6.91 7.26 -22.73
C GLU A 72 8.27 7.53 -23.37
N LEU A 73 9.03 6.46 -23.62
CA LEU A 73 10.29 6.57 -24.33
C LEU A 73 10.01 6.79 -25.82
N PRO A 74 10.75 7.68 -26.50
CA PRO A 74 10.60 7.83 -27.94
C PRO A 74 11.01 6.53 -28.67
N LEU A 75 10.37 6.27 -29.80
CA LEU A 75 10.75 5.18 -30.70
C LEU A 75 12.21 5.31 -31.13
N ARG A 76 12.91 4.17 -31.21
CA ARG A 76 14.31 4.15 -31.68
C ARG A 76 14.35 4.39 -33.19
N GLY A 77 15.43 4.99 -33.68
CA GLY A 77 15.65 5.08 -35.13
C GLY A 77 15.93 3.70 -35.72
N GLU A 78 15.51 3.49 -36.98
CA GLU A 78 15.86 2.28 -37.72
C GLU A 78 17.36 2.21 -37.99
N ILE A 79 17.94 1.02 -37.91
CA ILE A 79 19.34 0.78 -38.24
C ILE A 79 19.40 0.22 -39.65
N ILE A 80 20.12 0.91 -40.53
CA ILE A 80 20.20 0.58 -41.96
C ILE A 80 21.66 0.35 -42.34
N ASP A 81 21.96 -0.69 -43.11
CA ASP A 81 23.29 -0.90 -43.70
C ASP A 81 23.59 0.15 -44.79
N ARG A 82 24.86 0.25 -45.20
CA ARG A 82 25.34 1.10 -46.31
C ARG A 82 24.56 0.93 -47.61
N ASN A 83 23.95 -0.25 -47.80
CA ASN A 83 23.18 -0.61 -48.99
C ASN A 83 21.68 -0.28 -48.86
N GLY A 84 21.25 0.36 -47.77
CA GLY A 84 19.83 0.68 -47.53
C GLY A 84 18.99 -0.49 -47.01
N LEU A 85 19.63 -1.60 -46.60
CA LEU A 85 18.93 -2.75 -46.00
C LEU A 85 18.69 -2.50 -44.50
N VAL A 86 17.44 -2.61 -44.07
CA VAL A 86 17.06 -2.47 -42.66
C VAL A 86 17.57 -3.68 -41.88
N LEU A 87 18.40 -3.41 -40.87
CA LEU A 87 18.96 -4.40 -39.95
C LEU A 87 18.16 -4.49 -38.64
N SER A 88 17.50 -3.39 -38.25
CA SER A 88 16.64 -3.33 -37.06
C SER A 88 15.58 -2.26 -37.25
N THR A 89 14.32 -2.62 -37.02
CA THR A 89 13.17 -1.69 -36.94
C THR A 89 12.45 -1.90 -35.61
N ASN A 90 11.47 -1.06 -35.30
CA ASN A 90 10.59 -1.25 -34.15
C ASN A 90 9.31 -1.97 -34.61
N GLU A 91 8.78 -2.84 -33.76
CA GLU A 91 7.46 -3.44 -33.93
C GLU A 91 6.52 -2.88 -32.87
N GLU A 92 5.27 -2.60 -33.25
CA GLU A 92 4.24 -2.18 -32.32
C GLU A 92 3.68 -3.40 -31.60
N LEU A 93 3.85 -3.44 -30.27
CA LEU A 93 3.29 -4.47 -29.40
C LEU A 93 2.32 -3.81 -28.42
N MET A 94 1.17 -4.46 -28.22
CA MET A 94 0.19 -4.05 -27.23
C MET A 94 0.40 -4.85 -25.95
N ASP A 95 0.58 -4.15 -24.83
CA ASP A 95 0.85 -4.77 -23.54
C ASP A 95 -0.24 -4.37 -22.53
N PHE A 96 -0.62 -5.32 -21.68
CA PHE A 96 -1.45 -5.07 -20.53
C PHE A 96 -0.60 -4.60 -19.36
N ILE A 97 -0.87 -3.37 -18.95
CA ILE A 97 -0.12 -2.68 -17.90
C ILE A 97 -1.01 -2.54 -16.68
N TYR A 98 -0.48 -2.94 -15.52
CA TYR A 98 -1.11 -2.73 -14.22
C TYR A 98 -0.48 -1.52 -13.52
N ILE A 99 -1.34 -0.59 -13.13
CA ILE A 99 -0.99 0.62 -12.40
C ILE A 99 -1.58 0.51 -10.99
N PRO A 100 -0.75 0.23 -9.96
CA PRO A 100 -1.27 -0.03 -8.62
C PRO A 100 -1.95 1.23 -8.04
N PRO A 101 -3.24 1.15 -7.66
CA PRO A 101 -3.91 2.25 -6.97
C PRO A 101 -3.32 2.48 -5.57
N VAL A 102 -3.38 3.74 -5.14
CA VAL A 102 -2.86 4.15 -3.82
C VAL A 102 -3.65 3.43 -2.72
N GLY A 103 -2.94 2.70 -1.85
CA GLY A 103 -3.53 1.99 -0.72
C GLY A 103 -4.23 0.67 -1.06
N GLU A 104 -3.92 0.07 -2.22
CA GLU A 104 -4.51 -1.22 -2.57
C GLU A 104 -4.13 -2.35 -1.58
N THR A 105 -5.14 -3.11 -1.17
CA THR A 105 -4.95 -4.25 -0.27
C THR A 105 -4.50 -5.51 -1.03
N VAL A 106 -3.77 -6.38 -0.34
CA VAL A 106 -3.33 -7.69 -0.87
C VAL A 106 -4.51 -8.52 -1.39
N ARG A 107 -5.64 -8.51 -0.66
CA ARG A 107 -6.86 -9.22 -1.05
C ARG A 107 -7.47 -8.69 -2.36
N SER A 108 -7.43 -7.38 -2.58
CA SER A 108 -7.90 -6.77 -3.83
C SER A 108 -7.06 -7.24 -5.02
N LYS A 109 -5.73 -7.22 -4.88
CA LYS A 109 -4.81 -7.71 -5.92
C LYS A 109 -5.08 -9.16 -6.28
N TRP A 110 -5.29 -10.00 -5.27
CA TRP A 110 -5.62 -11.41 -5.48
C TRP A 110 -6.93 -11.60 -6.26
N ALA A 111 -7.98 -10.87 -5.88
CA ALA A 111 -9.27 -10.96 -6.56
C ALA A 111 -9.18 -10.51 -8.04
N LYS A 112 -8.39 -9.47 -8.32
CA LYS A 112 -8.12 -9.02 -9.69
C LYS A 112 -7.33 -10.04 -10.49
N ALA A 113 -6.31 -10.66 -9.90
CA ALA A 113 -5.55 -11.71 -10.55
C ALA A 113 -6.44 -12.91 -10.91
N GLN A 114 -7.40 -13.28 -10.05
CA GLN A 114 -8.38 -14.32 -10.34
C GLN A 114 -9.28 -13.94 -11.53
N GLN A 115 -9.89 -12.75 -11.50
CA GLN A 115 -10.74 -12.26 -12.58
C GLN A 115 -9.98 -12.13 -13.91
N PHE A 116 -8.71 -11.71 -13.86
CA PHE A 116 -7.87 -11.57 -15.03
C PHE A 116 -7.64 -12.93 -15.72
N VAL A 117 -7.35 -13.98 -14.95
CA VAL A 117 -7.13 -15.33 -15.51
C VAL A 117 -8.42 -15.99 -16.00
N GLU A 118 -9.59 -15.58 -15.50
CA GLU A 118 -10.87 -16.01 -16.05
C GLU A 118 -11.13 -15.43 -17.45
N LEU A 119 -10.61 -14.23 -17.73
CA LEU A 119 -10.84 -13.52 -18.98
C LEU A 119 -9.73 -13.75 -20.01
N PHE A 120 -8.50 -13.96 -19.56
CA PHE A 120 -7.32 -14.05 -20.41
C PHE A 120 -6.53 -15.32 -20.17
N GLU A 121 -6.12 -15.97 -21.25
CA GLU A 121 -5.17 -17.07 -21.18
C GLU A 121 -3.79 -16.53 -20.85
N VAL A 122 -3.17 -17.11 -19.82
CA VAL A 122 -1.86 -16.71 -19.34
C VAL A 122 -0.92 -17.90 -19.44
N ASP A 123 0.18 -17.73 -20.17
CA ASP A 123 1.21 -18.76 -20.20
C ASP A 123 2.01 -18.75 -18.88
N HIS A 124 2.00 -19.89 -18.20
CA HIS A 124 2.73 -20.09 -16.94
C HIS A 124 4.04 -20.87 -17.14
N SER A 125 4.44 -21.16 -18.39
CA SER A 125 5.68 -21.87 -18.73
C SER A 125 6.93 -21.16 -18.20
N VAL A 126 6.89 -19.83 -18.12
CA VAL A 126 7.97 -18.96 -17.67
C VAL A 126 8.21 -19.07 -16.14
N MET A 127 7.28 -19.65 -15.38
CA MET A 127 7.43 -19.79 -13.93
C MET A 127 8.60 -20.70 -13.57
N THR A 128 9.48 -20.20 -12.71
CA THR A 128 10.60 -20.99 -12.19
C THR A 128 10.11 -22.08 -11.24
N SER A 129 10.93 -23.09 -10.99
CA SER A 129 10.63 -24.13 -10.00
C SER A 129 10.37 -23.54 -8.61
N ARG A 130 11.01 -22.42 -8.28
CA ARG A 130 10.77 -21.70 -7.03
C ARG A 130 9.38 -21.08 -7.00
N ASP A 131 8.98 -20.37 -8.06
CA ASP A 131 7.65 -19.75 -8.13
C ASP A 131 6.53 -20.79 -8.00
N ARG A 132 6.73 -22.00 -8.56
CA ARG A 132 5.78 -23.10 -8.43
C ARG A 132 5.68 -23.62 -6.99
N LYS A 133 6.80 -23.68 -6.26
CA LYS A 133 6.82 -24.05 -4.84
C LYS A 133 6.19 -22.97 -3.97
N ASP A 134 6.47 -21.70 -4.26
CA ASP A 134 5.86 -20.56 -3.57
C ASP A 134 4.33 -20.54 -3.78
N ALA A 135 3.86 -20.86 -5.00
CA ALA A 135 2.44 -21.03 -5.28
C ALA A 135 1.82 -22.18 -4.47
N PHE A 136 2.52 -23.32 -4.34
CA PHE A 136 2.04 -24.43 -3.51
C PHE A 136 1.86 -24.02 -2.05
N ILE A 137 2.85 -23.32 -1.47
CA ILE A 137 2.76 -22.83 -0.07
C ILE A 137 1.59 -21.85 0.08
N HIS A 138 1.34 -21.01 -0.92
CA HIS A 138 0.25 -20.05 -0.89
C HIS A 138 -1.15 -20.72 -0.85
N TYR A 139 -1.38 -21.74 -1.67
CA TYR A 139 -2.67 -22.43 -1.73
C TYR A 139 -2.85 -23.50 -0.65
N PHE A 140 -1.77 -24.17 -0.28
CA PHE A 140 -1.78 -25.32 0.62
C PHE A 140 -0.91 -25.05 1.85
N SER A 141 -1.16 -23.92 2.52
CA SER A 141 -0.39 -23.50 3.68
C SER A 141 -0.35 -24.54 4.79
N ASP A 142 -1.43 -25.31 4.95
CA ASP A 142 -1.53 -26.32 6.00
C ASP A 142 -0.67 -27.55 5.67
N LEU A 143 -0.76 -28.05 4.43
CA LEU A 143 0.12 -29.12 3.94
C LEU A 143 1.59 -28.70 3.94
N ALA A 144 1.87 -27.42 3.67
CA ALA A 144 3.23 -26.90 3.70
C ALA A 144 3.79 -26.86 5.13
N LYS A 145 2.95 -26.58 6.14
CA LYS A 145 3.34 -26.65 7.55
C LYS A 145 3.59 -28.08 8.02
N ASP A 146 2.78 -29.02 7.55
CA ASP A 146 2.93 -30.45 7.88
C ASP A 146 4.23 -31.06 7.34
N LEU A 147 4.89 -30.41 6.36
CA LEU A 147 6.22 -30.81 5.86
C LEU A 147 7.35 -30.50 6.84
N VAL A 148 7.11 -29.61 7.81
CA VAL A 148 8.09 -29.24 8.84
C VAL A 148 7.83 -30.08 10.09
N THR A 149 8.90 -30.56 10.72
CA THR A 149 8.77 -31.40 11.93
C THR A 149 8.41 -30.56 13.15
N ASP A 150 7.75 -31.20 14.13
CA ASP A 150 7.42 -30.56 15.40
C ASP A 150 8.67 -30.07 16.15
N GLU A 151 9.80 -30.76 15.98
CA GLU A 151 11.10 -30.40 16.57
C GLU A 151 11.63 -29.07 16.01
N GLU A 152 11.53 -28.87 14.69
CA GLU A 152 11.92 -27.63 14.02
C GLU A 152 10.99 -26.47 14.38
N TYR A 153 9.71 -26.76 14.59
CA TYR A 153 8.78 -25.77 15.16
C TYR A 153 9.11 -25.41 16.60
N GLN A 154 9.63 -26.35 17.40
CA GLN A 154 10.12 -26.04 18.75
C GLN A 154 11.38 -25.17 18.71
N GLN A 155 12.31 -25.43 17.79
CA GLN A 155 13.50 -24.59 17.56
C GLN A 155 13.12 -23.19 17.10
N TYR A 156 12.12 -23.07 16.21
CA TYR A 156 11.53 -21.80 15.82
C TYR A 156 10.93 -21.05 17.02
N ARG A 157 10.14 -21.73 17.87
CA ARG A 157 9.57 -21.13 19.10
C ARG A 157 10.64 -20.75 20.13
N ALA A 158 11.78 -21.45 20.12
CA ALA A 158 12.94 -21.16 20.95
C ALA A 158 13.81 -19.99 20.40
N ASN A 159 13.44 -19.40 19.25
CA ASN A 159 14.23 -18.41 18.50
C ASN A 159 15.61 -18.92 18.03
N GLU A 160 15.78 -20.24 17.92
CA GLU A 160 17.00 -20.84 17.36
C GLU A 160 16.95 -20.88 15.83
N LEU A 161 15.74 -20.90 15.25
CA LEU A 161 15.48 -20.91 13.81
C LEU A 161 14.70 -19.65 13.41
N SER A 162 15.10 -18.98 12.33
CA SER A 162 14.40 -17.80 11.83
C SER A 162 13.20 -18.16 10.94
N ASP A 163 12.27 -17.20 10.75
CA ASP A 163 11.17 -17.33 9.77
C ASP A 163 11.67 -17.70 8.38
N THR A 164 12.83 -17.15 7.98
CA THR A 164 13.42 -17.37 6.66
C THR A 164 13.93 -18.80 6.53
N ASP A 165 14.56 -19.33 7.58
CA ASP A 165 15.11 -20.68 7.57
C ASP A 165 13.98 -21.71 7.56
N LEU A 166 12.92 -21.48 8.34
CA LEU A 166 11.70 -22.28 8.33
C LEU A 166 11.06 -22.34 6.94
N TYR A 167 10.97 -21.18 6.27
CA TYR A 167 10.44 -21.09 4.92
C TYR A 167 11.30 -21.83 3.89
N ASN A 168 12.63 -21.72 4.00
CA ASN A 168 13.54 -22.45 3.12
C ASN A 168 13.42 -23.97 3.29
N LEU A 169 13.28 -24.46 4.53
CA LEU A 169 13.04 -25.88 4.81
C LEU A 169 11.73 -26.37 4.17
N GLN A 170 10.67 -25.54 4.18
CA GLN A 170 9.43 -25.86 3.47
C GLN A 170 9.68 -25.98 1.97
N LEU A 171 10.40 -25.02 1.36
CA LEU A 171 10.73 -25.06 -0.06
C LEU A 171 11.52 -26.31 -0.46
N ASP A 172 12.49 -26.72 0.36
CA ASP A 172 13.36 -27.86 0.06
C ASP A 172 12.59 -29.19 0.12
N ARG A 173 11.58 -29.31 1.00
CA ARG A 173 10.78 -30.53 1.18
C ARG A 173 9.63 -30.67 0.19
N ILE A 174 9.29 -29.63 -0.56
CA ILE A 174 8.27 -29.71 -1.62
C ILE A 174 8.82 -30.51 -2.80
N ASN A 175 8.17 -31.65 -3.09
CA ASN A 175 8.47 -32.54 -4.21
C ASN A 175 7.51 -32.30 -5.40
N ASP A 176 7.80 -32.93 -6.53
CA ASP A 176 6.98 -32.81 -7.75
C ASP A 176 5.55 -33.35 -7.58
N GLY A 177 5.36 -34.33 -6.68
CA GLY A 177 4.03 -34.85 -6.35
C GLY A 177 3.13 -33.82 -5.64
N HIS A 178 3.72 -32.92 -4.85
CA HIS A 178 3.03 -31.78 -4.26
C HIS A 178 2.70 -30.72 -5.31
N LEU A 179 3.64 -30.45 -6.22
CA LEU A 179 3.44 -29.51 -7.32
C LEU A 179 2.30 -29.97 -8.25
N ALA A 180 2.18 -31.28 -8.50
CA ALA A 180 1.09 -31.84 -9.31
C ALA A 180 -0.32 -31.65 -8.70
N ARG A 181 -0.44 -31.27 -7.42
CA ARG A 181 -1.74 -30.96 -6.78
C ARG A 181 -2.25 -29.56 -7.14
N VAL A 182 -1.37 -28.66 -7.57
CA VAL A 182 -1.74 -27.30 -7.98
C VAL A 182 -2.22 -27.36 -9.43
N ARG A 183 -3.40 -26.79 -9.69
CA ARG A 183 -3.95 -26.72 -11.05
C ARG A 183 -3.25 -25.64 -11.87
N ASP A 184 -3.21 -25.81 -13.20
CA ASP A 184 -2.62 -24.82 -14.12
C ASP A 184 -3.23 -23.43 -13.95
N GLN A 185 -4.55 -23.35 -13.78
CA GLN A 185 -5.24 -22.08 -13.51
C GLN A 185 -4.75 -21.41 -12.21
N GLN A 186 -4.41 -22.20 -11.18
CA GLN A 186 -3.87 -21.68 -9.92
C GLN A 186 -2.46 -21.13 -10.10
N TYR A 187 -1.64 -21.77 -10.94
CA TYR A 187 -0.32 -21.23 -11.31
C TYR A 187 -0.44 -19.91 -12.05
N GLN A 188 -1.36 -19.81 -13.01
CA GLN A 188 -1.63 -18.57 -13.75
C GLN A 188 -2.03 -17.43 -12.82
N VAL A 189 -2.99 -17.67 -11.90
CA VAL A 189 -3.44 -16.65 -10.93
C VAL A 189 -2.29 -16.21 -10.04
N TYR A 190 -1.52 -17.15 -9.51
CA TYR A 190 -0.40 -16.83 -8.64
C TYR A 190 0.68 -16.02 -9.37
N MET A 191 0.99 -16.36 -10.63
CA MET A 191 1.97 -15.62 -11.42
C MET A 191 1.54 -14.17 -11.64
N ILE A 192 0.28 -13.93 -12.00
CA ILE A 192 -0.26 -12.58 -12.19
C ILE A 192 -0.23 -11.80 -10.87
N TYR A 193 -0.65 -12.44 -9.77
CA TYR A 193 -0.57 -11.86 -8.44
C TYR A 193 0.87 -11.50 -8.05
N GLN A 194 1.84 -12.37 -8.32
CA GLN A 194 3.25 -12.14 -8.05
C GLN A 194 3.74 -10.91 -8.84
N LYS A 195 3.43 -10.81 -10.14
CA LYS A 195 3.74 -9.62 -10.96
C LYS A 195 3.20 -8.32 -10.36
N MET A 196 1.98 -8.34 -9.79
CA MET A 196 1.36 -7.20 -9.11
C MET A 196 1.94 -6.91 -7.70
N HIS A 197 2.63 -7.88 -7.09
CA HIS A 197 3.09 -7.82 -5.70
C HIS A 197 4.57 -7.44 -5.54
N ILE A 198 5.46 -7.79 -6.49
CA ILE A 198 6.93 -7.73 -6.32
C ILE A 198 7.45 -6.34 -5.88
N VAL A 199 6.90 -5.23 -6.39
CA VAL A 199 7.28 -3.88 -5.93
C VAL A 199 6.07 -2.95 -5.85
N PRO A 200 5.74 -2.40 -4.66
CA PRO A 200 4.66 -1.42 -4.51
C PRO A 200 4.92 -0.14 -5.30
N GLY A 201 3.89 0.38 -5.96
CA GLY A 201 3.92 1.71 -6.59
C GLY A 201 4.63 1.81 -7.95
N LEU A 202 5.13 0.70 -8.49
CA LEU A 202 5.68 0.66 -9.84
C LEU A 202 4.63 0.15 -10.83
N ILE A 203 4.65 0.72 -12.03
CA ILE A 203 3.92 0.24 -13.20
C ILE A 203 4.50 -1.12 -13.60
N LYS A 204 3.64 -2.09 -13.96
CA LYS A 204 4.04 -3.46 -14.27
C LYS A 204 3.36 -3.98 -15.53
N ASP A 205 4.15 -4.59 -16.40
CA ASP A 205 3.63 -5.31 -17.57
C ASP A 205 3.15 -6.70 -17.12
N ILE A 206 1.85 -6.94 -17.29
CA ILE A 206 1.17 -8.17 -16.86
C ILE A 206 1.23 -9.22 -17.97
N LYS A 207 0.89 -8.82 -19.20
CA LYS A 207 0.91 -9.66 -20.41
C LYS A 207 1.37 -8.80 -21.59
N SER A 208 2.34 -9.30 -22.34
CA SER A 208 2.84 -8.66 -23.55
C SER A 208 2.30 -9.36 -24.79
N ASP A 209 2.32 -8.66 -25.93
CA ASP A 209 1.86 -9.15 -27.23
C ASP A 209 0.38 -9.59 -27.23
N VAL A 210 -0.48 -8.63 -26.87
CA VAL A 210 -1.91 -8.82 -26.72
C VAL A 210 -2.63 -8.54 -28.04
N THR A 211 -3.63 -9.37 -28.36
CA THR A 211 -4.47 -9.16 -29.55
C THR A 211 -5.46 -8.02 -29.37
N ALA A 212 -5.89 -7.38 -30.46
CA ALA A 212 -6.90 -6.33 -30.42
C ALA A 212 -8.24 -6.79 -29.79
N THR A 213 -8.57 -8.08 -29.92
CA THR A 213 -9.76 -8.68 -29.30
C THR A 213 -9.62 -8.77 -27.78
N GLU A 214 -8.48 -9.24 -27.27
CA GLU A 214 -8.21 -9.26 -25.84
C GLU A 214 -8.22 -7.83 -25.26
N ALA A 215 -7.63 -6.87 -25.96
CA ALA A 215 -7.68 -5.47 -25.56
C ALA A 215 -9.12 -4.93 -25.45
N ALA A 216 -10.00 -5.29 -26.39
CA ALA A 216 -11.41 -4.91 -26.33
C ALA A 216 -12.12 -5.54 -25.11
N ILE A 217 -11.85 -6.81 -24.80
CA ILE A 217 -12.39 -7.50 -23.61
C ILE A 217 -11.94 -6.81 -22.32
N LEU A 218 -10.68 -6.37 -22.26
CA LEU A 218 -10.18 -5.64 -21.10
C LEU A 218 -10.91 -4.30 -20.93
N ILE A 219 -11.13 -3.57 -22.01
CA ILE A 219 -11.86 -2.29 -21.98
C ILE A 219 -13.29 -2.48 -21.49
N GLU A 220 -13.97 -3.53 -21.96
CA GLU A 220 -15.32 -3.91 -21.50
C GLU A 220 -15.34 -4.19 -19.99
N ASN A 221 -14.30 -4.86 -19.48
CA ASN A 221 -14.19 -5.26 -18.07
C ASN A 221 -13.41 -4.28 -17.19
N SER A 222 -13.05 -3.10 -17.70
CA SER A 222 -12.20 -2.10 -17.03
C SER A 222 -12.72 -1.63 -15.66
N THR A 223 -14.04 -1.69 -15.45
CA THR A 223 -14.64 -1.34 -14.15
C THR A 223 -14.41 -2.40 -13.07
N SER A 224 -14.25 -3.67 -13.48
CA SER A 224 -13.94 -4.78 -12.56
C SER A 224 -12.44 -4.89 -12.32
N LEU A 225 -11.65 -4.81 -13.40
CA LEU A 225 -10.19 -4.81 -13.40
C LEU A 225 -9.64 -3.38 -13.32
N THR A 226 -9.94 -2.71 -12.20
CA THR A 226 -9.42 -1.35 -11.96
C THR A 226 -7.92 -1.36 -11.64
N GLY A 227 -7.19 -0.37 -12.15
CA GLY A 227 -5.75 -0.22 -11.89
C GLY A 227 -4.89 -0.89 -12.94
#